data_AF-A0A0F9S134-F1
#
_entry.id   AF-A0A0F9S134-F1
#
_cell.length_a   1.000
_cell.length_b   1.000
_cell.length_c   1.000
_cell.angle_alpha   90.00
_cell.angle_beta   90.00
_cell.angle_gamma   90.00
#
_symmetry.space_group_name_H-M   'P 1'
#
loop_
_entity.id
_entity.type
_entity.pdbx_description
1 polymer ?
#
loop_
_entity_poly.entity_id
_entity_poly.type
_entity_poly.pdbx_seq_one_letter_code
_entity_poly.pdbx_strand_id
1 'polypeptide(L)'
;MPHLRVRQMPRKQQKAVFARMNRGSNNLGSNLVLNTERSGHINNDQQSGHTNKQPRRQRTLFFPPRSKRLARIISIKNPAAFRKSIRTLRRNGLTLRERRALILAQNRATAQLGRRNLSAKERCEFTEISKIQIPTR
;
A
#
# COMPACT_ATOMS: atom_id res chain seq x y z
N MET A 1 -30.18 -33.93 -44.40
CA MET A 1 -29.00 -33.33 -43.75
C MET A 1 -29.44 -32.40 -42.63
N PRO A 2 -29.48 -32.84 -41.36
CA PRO A 2 -29.88 -31.98 -40.26
C PRO A 2 -28.77 -31.00 -39.93
N HIS A 3 -29.13 -29.72 -39.85
CA HIS A 3 -28.23 -28.60 -39.61
C HIS A 3 -28.09 -28.42 -38.10
N LEU A 4 -26.89 -28.69 -37.56
CA LEU A 4 -26.58 -28.49 -36.15
C LEU A 4 -26.70 -27.01 -35.79
N ARG A 5 -27.71 -26.65 -34.99
CA ARG A 5 -27.80 -25.34 -34.35
C ARG A 5 -26.75 -25.24 -33.24
N VAL A 6 -25.70 -24.46 -33.49
CA VAL A 6 -24.71 -24.08 -32.47
C VAL A 6 -25.41 -23.20 -31.44
N ARG A 7 -25.64 -23.74 -30.23
CA ARG A 7 -26.14 -22.96 -29.09
C ARG A 7 -25.07 -21.95 -28.69
N GLN A 8 -25.33 -20.66 -28.91
CA GLN A 8 -24.44 -19.61 -28.43
C GLN A 8 -24.40 -19.58 -26.90
N MET A 9 -23.18 -19.61 -26.38
CA MET A 9 -22.92 -19.65 -24.95
C MET A 9 -23.26 -18.29 -24.31
N PRO A 10 -24.00 -18.26 -23.19
CA PRO A 10 -24.41 -17.00 -22.56
C PRO A 10 -23.20 -16.19 -22.07
N ARG A 11 -23.19 -14.88 -22.34
CA ARG A 11 -22.06 -13.95 -22.10
C ARG A 11 -21.52 -13.98 -20.66
N LYS A 12 -22.33 -14.35 -19.67
CA LYS A 12 -21.90 -14.51 -18.26
C LYS A 12 -20.90 -15.66 -18.08
N GLN A 13 -21.02 -16.74 -18.87
CA GLN A 13 -20.11 -17.89 -18.81
C GLN A 13 -18.81 -17.64 -19.58
N GLN A 14 -18.84 -16.80 -20.61
CA GLN A 14 -17.65 -16.43 -21.39
C GLN A 14 -16.58 -15.74 -20.52
N LYS A 15 -16.99 -14.89 -19.57
CA LYS A 15 -16.07 -14.21 -18.64
C LYS A 15 -15.33 -15.19 -17.71
N ALA A 16 -15.97 -16.27 -17.29
CA ALA A 16 -15.35 -17.27 -16.42
C ALA A 16 -14.29 -18.11 -17.16
N VAL A 17 -14.55 -18.43 -18.43
CA VAL A 17 -13.58 -19.14 -19.29
C VAL A 17 -12.35 -18.26 -19.56
N PHE A 18 -12.55 -16.97 -19.87
CA PHE A 18 -11.46 -16.03 -20.11
C PHE A 18 -10.59 -15.78 -18.86
N ALA A 19 -11.19 -15.76 -17.67
CA ALA A 19 -10.47 -15.64 -16.41
C ALA A 19 -9.61 -16.88 -16.08
N ARG A 20 -9.97 -18.05 -16.64
CA ARG A 20 -9.24 -19.31 -16.44
C ARG A 20 -8.03 -19.43 -17.36
N MET A 21 -8.09 -18.87 -18.57
CA MET A 21 -7.01 -18.90 -19.55
C MET A 21 -5.82 -17.98 -19.24
N ASN A 22 -5.99 -16.97 -18.38
CA ASN A 22 -4.91 -16.04 -18.00
C ASN A 22 -4.22 -16.36 -16.65
N ARG A 23 -4.48 -17.51 -16.04
CA ARG A 23 -3.64 -18.02 -14.92
C ARG A 23 -2.57 -18.95 -15.48
N GLY A 24 -1.69 -18.37 -16.29
CA GLY A 24 -0.41 -18.97 -16.64
C GLY A 24 0.44 -19.16 -15.38
N SER A 25 0.50 -20.41 -14.93
CA SER A 25 1.67 -21.12 -14.44
C SER A 25 2.83 -20.26 -13.91
N ASN A 26 2.84 -20.00 -12.61
CA ASN A 26 4.04 -19.75 -11.82
C ASN A 26 3.79 -20.29 -10.41
N ASN A 27 4.09 -21.56 -10.20
CA ASN A 27 4.46 -22.17 -8.91
C ASN A 27 4.62 -23.69 -9.08
N LEU A 28 5.67 -24.09 -9.81
CA LEU A 28 6.29 -25.39 -9.60
C LEU A 28 7.29 -25.21 -8.47
N GLY A 29 6.85 -25.55 -7.27
CA GLY A 29 7.62 -25.41 -6.03
C GLY A 29 6.89 -26.03 -4.85
N SER A 30 6.23 -27.17 -5.07
CA SER A 30 5.67 -27.98 -4.01
C SER A 30 6.80 -28.80 -3.37
N ASN A 31 7.33 -28.25 -2.29
CA ASN A 31 8.04 -29.00 -1.27
C ASN A 31 7.17 -30.16 -0.78
N LEU A 32 7.72 -31.36 -0.93
CA LEU A 32 8.02 -32.30 0.14
C LEU A 32 6.98 -32.50 1.27
N VAL A 33 6.79 -33.79 1.55
CA VAL A 33 6.29 -34.43 2.79
C VAL A 33 4.85 -34.94 2.71
N LEU A 34 4.76 -36.15 2.15
CA LEU A 34 3.81 -37.18 2.55
C LEU A 34 4.11 -37.57 3.99
N ASN A 35 3.16 -37.37 4.91
CA ASN A 35 3.11 -38.05 6.20
C ASN A 35 1.64 -38.28 6.57
N THR A 36 1.25 -39.56 6.46
CA THR A 36 0.70 -40.45 7.49
C THR A 36 -0.23 -39.86 8.58
N GLU A 37 -1.25 -40.67 8.89
CA GLU A 37 -2.07 -40.76 10.12
C GLU A 37 -3.52 -40.30 9.94
N ARG A 38 -4.43 -41.26 9.72
CA ARG A 38 -5.22 -41.97 10.74
C ARG A 38 -6.36 -41.13 11.29
N SER A 39 -7.55 -41.49 10.82
CA SER A 39 -8.83 -41.56 11.54
C SER A 39 -8.84 -40.98 12.95
N GLY A 40 -9.58 -39.88 13.11
CA GLY A 40 -10.00 -39.34 14.39
C GLY A 40 -11.33 -38.62 14.21
N HIS A 41 -12.37 -39.13 14.86
CA HIS A 41 -13.67 -38.49 15.01
C HIS A 41 -13.53 -37.01 15.40
N ILE A 42 -14.30 -36.14 14.74
CA ILE A 42 -14.68 -34.84 15.31
C ILE A 42 -16.16 -34.59 14.97
N ASN A 43 -17.04 -35.05 15.86
CA ASN A 43 -18.25 -34.30 16.16
C ASN A 43 -17.80 -33.11 17.02
N ASN A 44 -18.08 -31.88 16.59
CA ASN A 44 -18.57 -30.84 17.49
C ASN A 44 -18.80 -29.54 16.73
N ASP A 45 -20.04 -29.07 16.88
CA ASP A 45 -20.38 -27.67 17.07
C ASP A 45 -20.03 -26.72 15.93
N GLN A 46 -21.01 -26.54 15.05
CA GLN A 46 -21.25 -25.26 14.38
C GLN A 46 -21.59 -24.18 15.44
N GLN A 47 -20.62 -23.80 16.27
CA GLN A 47 -20.65 -22.50 16.92
C GLN A 47 -20.16 -21.49 15.87
N SER A 48 -21.12 -20.89 15.18
CA SER A 48 -20.97 -19.67 14.40
C SER A 48 -20.58 -18.52 15.31
N GLY A 49 -19.33 -18.54 15.78
CA GLY A 49 -18.70 -17.44 16.45
C GLY A 49 -18.62 -16.27 15.47
N HIS A 50 -19.60 -15.38 15.54
CA HIS A 50 -19.47 -14.00 15.09
C HIS A 50 -18.36 -13.34 15.94
N THR A 51 -17.11 -13.65 15.61
CA THR A 51 -15.98 -12.94 16.17
C THR A 51 -16.13 -11.50 15.73
N ASN A 52 -16.49 -10.64 16.68
CA ASN A 52 -16.55 -9.19 16.55
C ASN A 52 -15.12 -8.70 16.30
N LYS A 53 -14.63 -8.90 15.06
CA LYS A 53 -13.30 -8.49 14.62
C LYS A 53 -13.33 -6.98 14.56
N GLN A 54 -12.96 -6.36 15.68
CA GLN A 54 -12.74 -4.92 15.79
C GLN A 54 -12.01 -4.43 14.54
N PRO A 55 -12.53 -3.41 13.84
CA PRO A 55 -11.91 -2.93 12.61
C PRO A 55 -10.47 -2.54 12.92
N ARG A 56 -9.52 -3.23 12.29
CA ARG A 56 -8.09 -2.94 12.43
C ARG A 56 -7.88 -1.49 12.02
N ARG A 57 -7.44 -0.64 12.96
CA ARG A 57 -7.15 0.79 12.70
C ARG A 57 -6.26 0.90 11.48
N GLN A 58 -6.79 1.43 10.39
CA GLN A 58 -6.04 1.59 9.15
C GLN A 58 -4.89 2.55 9.41
N ARG A 59 -3.66 2.11 9.14
CA ARG A 59 -2.45 2.92 9.31
C ARG A 59 -2.41 3.97 8.21
N THR A 60 -2.89 5.18 8.49
CA THR A 60 -2.81 6.32 7.55
C THR A 60 -1.45 7.01 7.65
N LEU A 61 -1.00 7.67 6.58
CA LEU A 61 0.23 8.49 6.59
C LEU A 61 0.05 9.83 7.34
N PHE A 62 -1.20 10.24 7.54
CA PHE A 62 -1.60 11.51 8.14
C PHE A 62 -1.91 11.37 9.64
N PHE A 63 -1.09 10.61 10.36
CA PHE A 63 -1.14 10.55 11.81
C PHE A 63 -0.50 11.79 12.45
N PRO A 64 -0.91 12.16 13.67
CA PRO A 64 -0.30 13.28 14.39
C PRO A 64 1.20 13.05 14.61
N PRO A 65 2.03 14.10 14.56
CA PRO A 65 3.47 13.95 14.70
C PRO A 65 3.85 13.44 16.09
N ARG A 66 4.70 12.41 16.14
CA ARG A 66 5.22 11.88 17.41
C ARG A 66 6.13 12.86 18.15
N SER A 67 6.83 13.73 17.41
CA SER A 67 7.69 14.78 17.98
C SER A 67 7.21 16.16 17.53
N LYS A 68 6.76 16.98 18.50
CA LYS A 68 6.34 18.36 18.26
C LYS A 68 7.49 19.22 17.73
N ARG A 69 8.73 18.98 18.19
CA ARG A 69 9.93 19.71 17.72
C ARG A 69 10.15 19.52 16.22
N LEU A 70 10.16 18.26 15.75
CA LEU A 70 10.40 17.96 14.34
C LEU A 70 9.27 18.48 13.44
N ALA A 71 8.02 18.40 13.92
CA ALA A 71 6.88 18.94 13.19
C ALA A 71 6.92 20.46 13.02
N ARG A 72 7.51 21.19 13.98
CA ARG A 72 7.71 22.64 13.86
C ARG A 72 8.81 23.00 12.86
N ILE A 73 9.82 22.14 12.71
CA ILE A 73 10.97 22.39 11.81
C ILE A 73 10.64 21.96 10.37
N ILE A 74 10.01 20.81 10.19
CA ILE A 74 9.77 20.20 8.88
C ILE A 74 8.43 20.69 8.33
N SER A 75 8.50 21.46 7.25
CA SER A 75 7.33 21.97 6.54
C SER A 75 7.31 21.47 5.10
N ILE A 76 6.14 21.01 4.65
CA ILE A 76 5.88 20.60 3.26
C ILE A 76 5.03 21.64 2.50
N LYS A 77 4.89 22.86 3.03
CA LYS A 77 4.05 23.91 2.43
C LYS A 77 4.52 24.31 1.04
N ASN A 78 5.83 24.37 0.82
CA ASN A 78 6.45 24.70 -0.45
C ASN A 78 7.85 24.04 -0.52
N PRO A 79 8.42 23.85 -1.72
CA PRO A 79 9.71 23.19 -1.88
C PRO A 79 10.86 23.93 -1.17
N ALA A 80 10.82 25.27 -1.14
CA ALA A 80 11.84 26.09 -0.50
C ALA A 80 11.90 25.87 1.03
N ALA A 81 10.75 25.82 1.70
CA ALA A 81 10.65 25.55 3.13
C ALA A 81 11.11 24.13 3.46
N PHE A 82 10.80 23.16 2.61
CA PHE A 82 11.29 21.80 2.78
C PHE A 82 12.82 21.73 2.69
N ARG A 83 13.42 22.37 1.67
CA ARG A 83 14.89 22.50 1.55
C ARG A 83 15.50 23.19 2.77
N LYS A 84 14.88 24.26 3.27
CA LYS A 84 15.32 24.97 4.48
C LYS A 84 15.31 24.04 5.69
N SER A 85 14.26 23.23 5.86
CA SER A 85 14.18 22.27 6.98
C SER A 85 15.30 21.25 6.95
N ILE A 86 15.66 20.72 5.77
CA ILE A 86 16.81 19.82 5.60
C ILE A 86 18.11 20.52 6.01
N ARG A 87 18.34 21.76 5.55
CA ARG A 87 19.53 22.54 5.93
C ARG A 87 19.60 22.77 7.43
N THR A 88 18.49 23.13 8.07
CA THR A 88 18.43 23.35 9.52
C THR A 88 18.79 22.09 10.30
N LEU A 89 18.24 20.93 9.90
CA LEU A 89 18.52 19.66 10.58
C LEU A 89 19.95 19.17 10.31
N ARG A 90 20.52 19.44 9.13
CA ARG A 90 21.90 19.05 8.80
C ARG A 90 22.96 19.74 9.66
N ARG A 91 22.71 20.95 10.17
CA ARG A 91 23.70 21.72 10.95
C ARG A 91 24.24 20.97 12.17
N ASN A 92 23.42 20.12 12.78
CA ASN A 92 23.76 19.40 14.01
C ASN A 92 24.08 17.91 13.75
N GLY A 93 24.23 17.51 12.48
CA GLY A 93 24.23 16.10 12.08
C GLY A 93 22.82 15.50 12.06
N LEU A 94 22.51 14.69 11.04
CA LEU A 94 21.17 14.14 10.85
C LEU A 94 20.99 12.87 11.68
N THR A 95 20.19 12.92 12.73
CA THR A 95 19.85 11.71 13.50
C THR A 95 18.90 10.80 12.71
N LEU A 96 18.86 9.50 13.05
CA LEU A 96 17.94 8.55 12.42
C LEU A 96 16.47 8.97 12.56
N ARG A 97 16.09 9.58 13.70
CA ARG A 97 14.72 10.07 13.95
C ARG A 97 14.36 11.23 13.03
N GLU A 98 15.27 12.19 12.85
CA GLU A 98 15.10 13.33 11.94
C GLU A 98 15.02 12.87 10.48
N ARG A 99 15.88 11.93 10.08
CA ARG A 99 15.84 11.34 8.75
C ARG A 99 14.50 10.66 8.47
N ARG A 100 14.02 9.83 9.39
CA ARG A 100 12.69 9.19 9.28
C ARG A 100 11.56 10.21 9.18
N ALA A 101 11.66 11.32 9.91
CA ALA A 101 10.67 12.39 9.83
C ALA A 101 10.68 13.10 8.47
N LEU A 102 11.87 13.34 7.88
CA LEU A 102 12.00 13.90 6.53
C LEU A 102 11.43 12.95 5.46
N ILE A 103 11.73 11.66 5.56
CA ILE A 103 11.19 10.63 4.65
C ILE A 103 9.66 10.57 4.78
N LEU A 104 9.13 10.62 6.00
CA LEU A 104 7.68 10.64 6.22
C LEU A 104 7.03 11.89 5.60
N ALA A 105 7.67 13.05 5.70
CA ALA A 105 7.20 14.28 5.07
C ALA A 105 7.20 14.17 3.54
N GLN A 106 8.25 13.58 2.95
CA GLN A 106 8.31 13.28 1.53
C GLN A 106 7.20 12.31 1.08
N ASN A 107 6.97 11.24 1.84
CA ASN A 107 5.88 10.29 1.59
C ASN A 107 4.49 10.92 1.73
N ARG A 108 4.35 11.94 2.57
CA ARG A 108 3.11 12.74 2.64
C ARG A 108 2.93 13.58 1.39
N ALA A 109 4.00 14.20 0.87
CA ALA A 109 3.93 14.95 -0.38
C ALA A 109 3.55 14.04 -1.56
N THR A 110 4.13 12.84 -1.65
CA THR A 110 3.75 11.86 -2.69
C THR A 110 2.30 11.40 -2.54
N ALA A 111 1.83 11.17 -1.31
CA ALA A 111 0.43 10.83 -1.07
C ALA A 111 -0.52 11.98 -1.44
N GLN A 112 -0.12 13.24 -1.21
CA GLN A 112 -0.92 14.41 -1.60
C GLN A 112 -1.10 14.49 -3.12
N LEU A 113 -0.10 14.12 -3.93
CA LEU A 113 -0.19 14.11 -5.40
C LEU A 113 -1.33 13.22 -5.94
N GLY A 114 -1.76 12.20 -5.19
CA GLY A 114 -2.89 11.35 -5.55
C GLY A 114 -4.27 12.02 -5.39
N ARG A 115 -4.35 13.22 -4.83
CA ARG A 115 -5.61 13.95 -4.65
C ARG A 115 -6.08 14.57 -5.97
N ARG A 116 -7.38 14.43 -6.24
CA ARG A 116 -8.02 14.93 -7.48
C ARG A 116 -8.10 16.47 -7.54
N ASN A 117 -8.23 17.14 -6.39
CA ASN A 117 -8.50 18.58 -6.29
C ASN A 117 -7.24 19.38 -5.91
N LEU A 118 -6.15 19.21 -6.65
CA LEU A 118 -4.93 20.02 -6.47
C LEU A 118 -4.82 21.03 -7.60
N SER A 119 -4.47 22.27 -7.25
CA SER A 119 -4.08 23.26 -8.26
C SER A 119 -2.80 22.82 -8.99
N ALA A 120 -2.60 23.31 -10.21
CA ALA A 120 -1.39 23.04 -10.98
C ALA A 120 -0.11 23.44 -10.21
N LYS A 121 -0.19 24.58 -9.49
CA LYS A 121 0.89 25.08 -8.65
C LYS A 121 1.22 24.12 -7.51
N GLU A 122 0.24 23.72 -6.71
CA GLU A 122 0.44 22.78 -5.60
C GLU A 122 0.96 21.43 -6.09
N ARG A 123 0.45 20.94 -7.23
CA ARG A 123 0.93 19.71 -7.85
C ARG A 123 2.41 19.82 -8.23
N CYS A 124 2.83 20.95 -8.81
CA CYS A 124 4.23 21.23 -9.11
C CYS A 124 5.07 21.21 -7.82
N GLU A 125 4.64 21.95 -6.79
CA GLU A 125 5.34 22.05 -5.51
C GLU A 125 5.50 20.67 -4.82
N PHE A 126 4.44 19.86 -4.74
CA PHE A 126 4.53 18.51 -4.19
C PHE A 126 5.39 17.57 -5.04
N THR A 127 5.36 17.73 -6.36
CA THR A 127 6.22 16.97 -7.27
C THR A 127 7.69 17.29 -7.00
N GLU A 128 8.03 18.58 -6.88
CA GLU A 128 9.39 18.99 -6.51
C GLU A 128 9.80 18.42 -5.15
N ILE A 129 8.94 18.51 -4.13
CA ILE A 129 9.23 17.96 -2.79
C ILE A 129 9.51 16.46 -2.87
N SER A 130 8.74 15.72 -3.67
CA SER A 130 8.92 14.27 -3.83
C SER A 130 10.29 13.90 -4.43
N LYS A 131 10.87 14.77 -5.26
CA LYS A 131 12.15 14.56 -5.94
C LYS A 131 13.36 15.04 -5.13
N ILE A 132 13.16 15.82 -4.06
CA ILE A 132 14.26 16.32 -3.24
C ILE A 132 15.00 15.14 -2.57
N GLN A 133 16.32 15.09 -2.72
CA GLN A 133 17.14 14.07 -2.09
C GLN A 133 17.34 14.37 -0.60
N ILE A 134 17.10 13.36 0.24
CA ILE A 134 17.38 13.41 1.67
C ILE A 134 18.78 12.81 1.90
N PRO A 135 19.67 13.46 2.67
CA PRO A 135 21.01 12.94 2.94
C PRO A 135 20.98 11.58 3.62
N THR A 136 21.70 10.61 3.08
CA THR A 136 21.72 9.21 3.54
C THR A 136 22.92 8.86 4.43
N ARG A 137 23.99 9.66 4.41
CA ARG A 137 25.23 9.43 5.18
C ARG A 137 25.73 10.72 5.81
#